data_AF-A0A528U6C4-F1
#
_entry.id   AF-A0A528U6C4-F1
#
_cell.length_a   1.000
_cell.length_b   1.000
_cell.length_c   1.000
_cell.angle_alpha   90.00
_cell.angle_beta   90.00
_cell.angle_gamma   90.00
#
_symmetry.space_group_name_H-M   'P 1'
#
loop_
_entity.id
_entity.type
_entity.pdbx_description
1 polymer ?
#
loop_
_entity_poly.entity_id
_entity_poly.type
_entity_poly.pdbx_seq_one_letter_code
_entity_poly.pdbx_strand_id
1 'polypeptide(L)'
;MKPGRRDTLIDIFDGHLIDGQEAAGMTIIGQFRDLDRPDMFVWLRGFDGMEARKNALTAFYEGPVWAAWRDAANATMISSDDVLLLKPAWPGAGFQLTGSQRTAVPASEKRSGDNRLSDSVVIKIHHLRPGAEA
;
A
#
# COMPACT_ATOMS: atom_id res chain seq x y z
N MET A 1 7.17 13.10 1.98
CA MET A 1 6.83 12.97 3.42
C MET A 1 7.61 14.01 4.23
N LYS A 2 7.26 14.27 5.50
CA LYS A 2 8.13 15.10 6.35
C LYS A 2 9.48 14.38 6.57
N PRO A 3 10.61 15.10 6.62
CA PRO A 3 11.93 14.49 6.79
C PRO A 3 11.99 13.53 7.99
N GLY A 4 12.52 12.32 7.78
CA GLY A 4 12.69 11.31 8.84
C GLY A 4 11.41 10.66 9.36
N ARG A 5 10.24 10.92 8.77
CA ARG A 5 8.94 10.39 9.26
C ARG A 5 8.46 9.12 8.56
N ARG A 6 9.18 8.63 7.56
CA ARG A 6 8.80 7.44 6.77
C ARG A 6 8.55 6.22 7.64
N ASP A 7 9.50 5.86 8.48
CA ASP A 7 9.40 4.63 9.27
C ASP A 7 8.26 4.73 10.30
N THR A 8 8.01 5.91 10.85
CA THR A 8 6.81 6.13 11.70
C THR A 8 5.51 5.92 10.93
N LEU A 9 5.42 6.35 9.68
CA LEU A 9 4.23 6.09 8.86
C LEU A 9 4.09 4.59 8.57
N ILE A 10 5.20 3.90 8.27
CA ILE A 10 5.21 2.46 8.04
C ILE A 10 4.73 1.71 9.30
N ASP A 11 5.20 2.06 10.49
CA ASP A 11 4.77 1.42 11.74
C ASP A 11 3.26 1.59 11.99
N ILE A 12 2.70 2.77 11.73
CA ILE A 12 1.24 3.02 11.81
C ILE A 12 0.51 2.19 10.75
N PHE A 13 1.06 2.16 9.53
CA PHE A 13 0.44 1.47 8.41
C PHE A 13 0.36 -0.04 8.67
N ASP A 14 1.49 -0.65 9.02
CA ASP A 14 1.62 -2.07 9.32
C ASP A 14 0.85 -2.48 10.58
N GLY A 15 0.86 -1.65 11.62
CA GLY A 15 0.21 -1.97 12.90
C GLY A 15 -1.31 -1.79 12.90
N HIS A 16 -1.84 -0.90 12.06
CA HIS A 16 -3.25 -0.48 12.17
C HIS A 16 -4.00 -0.34 10.84
N LEU A 17 -3.36 0.20 9.79
CA LEU A 17 -4.09 0.58 8.57
C LEU A 17 -4.20 -0.55 7.55
N ILE A 18 -3.30 -1.54 7.57
CA ILE A 18 -3.39 -2.72 6.69
C ILE A 18 -4.64 -3.52 7.03
N ASP A 19 -4.77 -3.94 8.29
CA ASP A 19 -5.89 -4.80 8.71
C ASP A 19 -7.24 -4.12 8.48
N GLY A 20 -7.32 -2.79 8.70
CA GLY A 20 -8.52 -2.02 8.41
C GLY A 20 -8.86 -1.97 6.91
N GLN A 21 -7.85 -1.89 6.04
CA GLN A 21 -8.07 -1.95 4.58
C GLN A 21 -8.49 -3.35 4.12
N GLU A 22 -7.86 -4.38 4.65
CA GLU A 22 -8.17 -5.78 4.34
C GLU A 22 -9.57 -6.17 4.83
N ALA A 23 -9.95 -5.74 6.04
CA ALA A 23 -11.30 -5.93 6.56
C ALA A 23 -12.37 -5.21 5.72
N ALA A 24 -12.02 -4.10 5.05
CA ALA A 24 -12.90 -3.40 4.12
C ALA A 24 -12.95 -4.03 2.72
N GLY A 25 -12.23 -5.14 2.49
CA GLY A 25 -12.23 -5.89 1.22
C GLY A 25 -11.15 -5.45 0.21
N MET A 26 -10.15 -4.67 0.63
CA MET A 26 -8.98 -4.36 -0.21
C MET A 26 -7.91 -5.43 -0.06
N THR A 27 -7.13 -5.68 -1.10
CA THR A 27 -5.94 -6.54 -1.00
C THR A 27 -4.68 -5.69 -1.02
N ILE A 28 -3.89 -5.70 0.04
CA ILE A 28 -2.57 -5.02 0.02
C ILE A 28 -1.59 -5.88 -0.79
N ILE A 29 -1.16 -5.37 -1.94
CA ILE A 29 -0.28 -6.08 -2.88
C ILE A 29 1.19 -5.89 -2.48
N GLY A 30 1.55 -4.70 -2.00
CA GLY A 30 2.92 -4.45 -1.58
C GLY A 30 3.14 -3.04 -1.06
N GLN A 31 4.28 -2.88 -0.38
CA GLN A 31 4.77 -1.64 0.21
C GLN A 31 6.21 -1.42 -0.22
N PHE A 32 6.56 -0.20 -0.59
CA PHE A 32 7.82 0.13 -1.24
C PHE A 32 8.44 1.38 -0.60
N ARG A 33 9.76 1.29 -0.40
CA ARG A 33 10.62 2.40 -0.04
C ARG A 33 11.38 2.83 -1.28
N ASP A 34 11.36 4.12 -1.58
CA ASP A 34 12.30 4.67 -2.55
C ASP A 34 13.64 4.89 -1.82
N LEU A 35 14.70 4.25 -2.32
CA LEU A 35 16.03 4.30 -1.71
C LEU A 35 16.72 5.65 -1.97
N ASP A 36 16.43 6.26 -3.13
CA ASP A 36 16.99 7.55 -3.53
C ASP A 36 16.13 8.72 -3.00
N ARG A 37 14.85 8.46 -2.70
CA ARG A 37 13.91 9.42 -2.09
C ARG A 37 13.46 8.94 -0.71
N PRO A 38 14.24 9.21 0.36
CA PRO A 38 13.93 8.71 1.71
C PRO A 38 12.60 9.25 2.28
N ASP A 39 12.05 10.29 1.67
CA ASP A 39 10.76 10.90 2.00
C ASP A 39 9.60 10.36 1.16
N MET A 40 9.78 9.26 0.42
CA MET A 40 8.72 8.56 -0.30
C MET A 40 8.41 7.17 0.30
N PHE A 41 7.11 6.91 0.44
CA PHE A 41 6.54 5.62 0.82
C PHE A 41 5.39 5.35 -0.15
N VAL A 42 5.48 4.24 -0.86
CA VAL A 42 4.53 3.88 -1.92
C VAL A 42 3.91 2.54 -1.54
N TRP A 43 2.60 2.39 -1.71
CA TRP A 43 1.94 1.11 -1.54
C TRP A 43 1.02 0.84 -2.72
N LEU A 44 0.80 -0.45 -2.97
CA LEU A 44 -0.10 -0.92 -4.01
C LEU A 44 -1.20 -1.75 -3.36
N ARG A 45 -2.45 -1.48 -3.74
CA ARG A 45 -3.62 -2.23 -3.29
C ARG A 45 -4.53 -2.56 -4.46
N GLY A 46 -5.15 -3.74 -4.41
CA GLY A 46 -6.08 -4.26 -5.38
C GLY A 46 -7.54 -4.19 -4.91
N PHE A 47 -8.44 -4.25 -5.87
CA PHE A 47 -9.90 -4.27 -5.67
C PHE A 47 -10.52 -5.25 -6.66
N ASP A 48 -11.61 -5.91 -6.26
CA ASP A 48 -12.38 -6.81 -7.13
C ASP A 48 -13.36 -6.06 -8.04
N GLY A 49 -12.84 -5.06 -8.76
CA GLY A 49 -13.60 -4.17 -9.64
C GLY A 49 -13.99 -2.82 -9.03
N MET A 50 -14.61 -1.97 -9.85
CA MET A 50 -14.84 -0.55 -9.53
C MET A 50 -15.92 -0.32 -8.46
N GLU A 51 -16.97 -1.13 -8.43
CA GLU A 51 -18.00 -1.06 -7.38
C GLU A 51 -17.42 -1.50 -6.02
N ALA A 52 -16.68 -2.62 -6.01
CA ALA A 52 -15.97 -3.09 -4.82
C ALA A 52 -14.97 -2.03 -4.32
N ARG A 53 -14.23 -1.38 -5.24
CA ARG A 53 -13.35 -0.26 -4.92
C ARG A 53 -14.07 0.87 -4.21
N LYS A 54 -15.20 1.33 -4.74
CA LYS A 54 -15.97 2.43 -4.14
C LYS A 54 -16.39 2.06 -2.72
N ASN A 55 -17.04 0.91 -2.56
CA ASN A 55 -17.55 0.46 -1.27
C ASN A 55 -16.44 0.28 -0.23
N ALA A 56 -15.32 -0.34 -0.62
CA ALA A 56 -14.19 -0.58 0.28
C ALA A 56 -13.54 0.74 0.74
N LEU A 57 -13.32 1.68 -0.18
CA LEU A 57 -12.73 2.99 0.18
C LEU A 57 -13.65 3.79 1.09
N THR A 58 -14.95 3.81 0.82
CA THR A 58 -15.94 4.45 1.69
C THR A 58 -15.91 3.81 3.08
N ALA A 59 -16.02 2.49 3.17
CA ALA A 59 -16.01 1.77 4.45
C ALA A 59 -14.73 2.02 5.26
N PHE A 60 -13.57 2.09 4.60
CA PHE A 60 -12.31 2.35 5.28
C PHE A 60 -12.17 3.81 5.77
N TYR A 61 -12.35 4.78 4.87
CA TYR A 61 -12.12 6.20 5.20
C TYR A 61 -13.21 6.81 6.09
N GLU A 62 -14.42 6.28 6.07
CA GLU A 62 -15.50 6.65 6.99
C GLU A 62 -15.52 5.76 8.24
N GLY A 63 -14.66 4.73 8.28
CA GLY A 63 -14.62 3.73 9.33
C GLY A 63 -13.82 4.14 10.58
N PRO A 64 -13.99 3.39 11.68
CA PRO A 64 -13.38 3.72 12.97
C PRO A 64 -11.86 3.59 12.97
N VAL A 65 -11.28 2.69 12.16
CA VAL A 65 -9.83 2.49 12.08
C VAL A 65 -9.17 3.75 11.51
N TRP A 66 -9.67 4.28 10.39
CA TRP A 66 -9.15 5.53 9.84
C TRP A 66 -9.42 6.70 10.81
N ALA A 67 -10.61 6.80 11.38
CA ALA A 67 -10.92 7.86 12.34
C ALA A 67 -9.95 7.90 13.53
N ALA A 68 -9.52 6.73 14.03
CA ALA A 68 -8.58 6.62 15.15
C ALA A 68 -7.14 7.00 14.78
N TRP A 69 -6.70 6.70 13.55
CA TRP A 69 -5.28 6.77 13.18
C TRP A 69 -4.93 7.86 12.17
N ARG A 70 -5.92 8.51 11.54
CA ARG A 70 -5.71 9.51 10.49
C ARG A 70 -4.84 10.69 10.95
N ASP A 71 -4.99 11.16 12.18
CA ASP A 71 -4.26 12.33 12.66
C ASP A 71 -2.76 12.01 12.81
N ALA A 72 -2.45 10.83 13.37
CA ALA A 72 -1.08 10.35 13.50
C ALA A 72 -0.44 10.10 12.12
N ALA A 73 -1.17 9.48 11.20
CA ALA A 73 -0.70 9.25 9.83
C ALA A 73 -0.46 10.58 9.10
N ASN A 74 -1.44 11.48 9.09
CA ASN A 74 -1.35 12.79 8.43
C ASN A 74 -0.22 13.65 8.99
N ALA A 75 0.07 13.55 10.29
CA ALA A 75 1.19 14.27 10.90
C ALA A 75 2.56 13.89 10.31
N THR A 76 2.70 12.73 9.65
CA THR A 76 3.93 12.29 8.98
C THR A 76 4.07 12.78 7.53
N MET A 77 2.97 13.17 6.89
CA MET A 77 2.90 13.42 5.46
C MET A 77 2.99 14.91 5.12
N ILE A 78 3.46 15.19 3.90
CA ILE A 78 3.38 16.53 3.28
C ILE A 78 2.21 16.54 2.29
N SER A 79 2.09 15.48 1.48
CA SER A 79 0.98 15.20 0.58
C SER A 79 0.82 13.68 0.44
N SER A 80 -0.38 13.25 0.06
CA SER A 80 -0.77 11.87 -0.27
C SER A 80 -1.56 11.78 -1.58
N ASP A 81 -1.49 12.81 -2.43
CA ASP A 81 -2.45 13.01 -3.53
C ASP A 81 -2.01 12.38 -4.86
N ASP A 82 -0.77 11.88 -4.93
CA ASP A 82 -0.24 11.14 -6.09
C ASP A 82 -0.79 9.71 -6.09
N VAL A 83 -2.06 9.58 -6.47
CA VAL A 83 -2.81 8.33 -6.49
C VAL A 83 -3.19 7.96 -7.92
N LEU A 84 -2.67 6.83 -8.40
CA LEU A 84 -2.94 6.32 -9.75
C LEU A 84 -3.89 5.13 -9.70
N LEU A 85 -4.86 5.09 -10.61
CA LEU A 85 -5.64 3.89 -10.89
C LEU A 85 -4.93 3.10 -12.00
N LEU A 86 -4.50 1.88 -11.67
CA LEU A 86 -3.74 1.03 -12.58
C LEU A 86 -4.60 -0.10 -13.15
N LYS A 87 -4.24 -0.57 -14.34
CA LYS A 87 -4.72 -1.81 -14.94
C LYS A 87 -3.53 -2.69 -15.34
N PRO A 88 -3.68 -4.02 -15.44
CA PRO A 88 -2.64 -4.89 -15.99
C PRO A 88 -2.18 -4.41 -17.38
N ALA A 89 -0.89 -4.48 -17.65
CA ALA A 89 -0.31 -3.96 -18.88
C ALA A 89 -0.67 -4.79 -20.13
N TRP A 90 -0.95 -6.08 -19.97
CA TRP A 90 -1.42 -7.00 -21.02
C TRP A 90 -2.26 -8.13 -20.41
N PRO A 91 -3.02 -8.90 -21.21
CA PRO A 91 -3.78 -10.05 -20.72
C PRO A 91 -2.88 -11.06 -20.01
N GLY A 92 -3.24 -11.43 -18.78
CA GLY A 92 -2.44 -12.34 -17.94
C GLY A 92 -1.31 -11.67 -17.14
N ALA A 93 -1.07 -10.36 -17.29
CA ALA A 93 -0.12 -9.61 -16.46
C ALA A 93 -0.66 -9.22 -15.07
N GLY A 94 -1.92 -9.58 -14.78
CA GLY A 94 -2.57 -9.25 -13.52
C GLY A 94 -2.06 -10.11 -12.36
N PHE A 95 -2.12 -9.57 -11.15
CA PHE A 95 -1.90 -10.37 -9.95
C PHE A 95 -3.10 -11.28 -9.70
N GLN A 96 -2.87 -12.55 -9.40
CA GLN A 96 -3.93 -13.46 -8.95
C GLN A 96 -4.18 -13.23 -7.46
N LEU A 97 -5.07 -12.29 -7.14
CA LEU A 97 -5.32 -11.84 -5.77
C LEU A 97 -6.50 -12.54 -5.09
N THR A 98 -7.34 -13.26 -5.84
CA THR A 98 -8.53 -13.94 -5.30
C THR A 98 -8.14 -14.92 -4.20
N GLY A 99 -8.69 -14.73 -3.01
CA GLY A 99 -8.42 -15.57 -1.85
C GLY A 99 -7.03 -15.37 -1.23
N SER A 100 -6.23 -14.41 -1.70
CA SER A 100 -4.98 -14.06 -1.03
C SER A 100 -5.28 -13.46 0.34
N GLN A 101 -4.62 -14.03 1.35
CA GLN A 101 -4.60 -13.51 2.71
C GLN A 101 -3.14 -13.28 3.05
N ARG A 102 -2.82 -12.07 3.52
CA ARG A 102 -1.50 -11.80 4.06
C ARG A 102 -1.27 -12.71 5.26
N THR A 103 -0.16 -13.44 5.28
CA THR A 103 0.24 -14.18 6.49
C THR A 103 0.52 -13.15 7.58
N ALA A 104 -0.18 -13.24 8.71
CA ALA A 104 0.07 -12.36 9.84
C ALA A 104 1.53 -12.54 10.28
N VAL A 105 2.36 -11.52 10.10
CA VAL A 105 3.70 -11.48 10.69
C VAL A 105 3.49 -11.15 12.17
N PRO A 106 3.84 -12.03 13.12
CA PRO A 106 3.66 -11.75 14.54
C PRO A 106 4.48 -10.51 14.93
N ALA A 107 3.87 -9.62 15.71
CA ALA A 107 4.42 -8.32 16.13
C ALA A 107 5.69 -8.38 17.01
N SER A 108 6.37 -9.53 17.08
CA SER A 108 7.49 -9.78 18.00
C SER A 108 8.72 -10.45 17.41
N GLU A 109 8.85 -10.56 16.08
CA GLU A 109 10.18 -10.81 15.51
C GLU A 109 10.95 -9.49 15.45
N LYS A 110 11.74 -9.27 16.51
CA LYS A 110 12.91 -8.37 16.48
C LYS A 110 13.55 -8.50 15.11
N ARG A 111 13.81 -7.38 14.42
CA ARG A 111 14.66 -7.31 13.21
C ARG A 111 15.90 -8.17 13.48
N SER A 112 15.87 -9.42 13.04
CA SER A 112 17.01 -10.30 13.13
C SER A 112 18.03 -9.68 12.19
N GLY A 113 19.26 -9.49 12.67
CA GLY A 113 20.37 -8.98 11.88
C GLY A 113 20.84 -9.98 10.82
N ASP A 114 19.90 -10.61 10.12
CA ASP A 114 20.14 -11.48 8.99
C ASP A 114 19.86 -10.66 7.74
N ASN A 115 20.93 -10.27 7.04
CA ASN A 115 20.93 -9.52 5.78
C ASN A 115 20.39 -10.37 4.60
N ARG A 116 19.42 -11.24 4.85
CA ARG A 116 18.73 -11.97 3.81
C ARG A 116 17.58 -11.10 3.39
N LEU A 117 17.83 -10.29 2.35
CA LEU A 117 16.78 -9.78 1.47
C LEU A 117 15.99 -10.99 0.95
N SER A 118 15.03 -11.47 1.73
CA SER A 118 14.03 -12.42 1.28
C SER A 118 13.16 -11.67 0.26
N ASP A 119 13.52 -11.88 -0.99
CA ASP A 119 12.88 -11.43 -2.22
C ASP A 119 12.69 -9.92 -2.35
N SER A 120 13.73 -9.24 -2.83
CA SER A 120 13.60 -7.85 -3.29
C SER A 120 12.67 -7.79 -4.51
N VAL A 121 11.43 -7.33 -4.30
CA VAL A 121 10.51 -7.02 -5.41
C VAL A 121 10.84 -5.61 -5.93
N VAL A 122 11.37 -5.53 -7.15
CA VAL A 122 11.58 -4.26 -7.84
C VAL A 122 10.33 -3.96 -8.68
N ILE A 123 9.60 -2.90 -8.32
CA ILE A 123 8.51 -2.40 -9.15
C ILE A 123 9.00 -1.22 -9.97
N LYS A 124 8.84 -1.31 -11.29
CA LYS A 124 9.06 -0.19 -12.21
C LYS A 124 7.72 0.27 -12.74
N ILE A 125 7.31 1.48 -12.35
CA ILE A 125 6.10 2.12 -12.86
C ILE A 125 6.47 2.84 -14.15
N HIS A 126 5.85 2.45 -15.25
CA HIS A 126 6.00 3.11 -16.54
C HIS A 126 4.79 3.99 -16.81
N HIS A 127 5.00 5.27 -17.08
CA HIS A 127 3.96 6.14 -17.59
C HIS A 127 3.91 6.02 -19.10
N LEU A 128 2.78 5.52 -19.63
CA LEU A 128 2.52 5.55 -21.06
C LEU A 128 2.11 6.96 -21.49
N ARG A 129 2.49 7.35 -22.70
CA ARG A 129 1.99 8.60 -23.28
C ARG A 129 0.49 8.43 -23.58
N PRO A 130 -0.35 9.47 -23.36
CA PRO A 130 -1.75 9.43 -23.74
C PRO A 130 -1.89 9.02 -25.22
N GLY A 131 -2.73 8.02 -25.51
CA GLY A 131 -2.96 7.51 -26.87
C GLY A 131 -2.05 6.37 -27.34
N ALA A 132 -1.16 5.86 -26.48
CA ALA A 132 -0.33 4.67 -26.76
C ALA A 132 -0.90 3.38 -26.13
N GLU A 133 -2.17 3.40 -25.72
CA GLU A 133 -2.86 2.27 -25.10
C GLU A 133 -3.29 1.30 -26.22
N ALA A 134 -2.80 0.06 -26.17
CA ALA A 134 -3.18 -1.02 -27.09
C ALA A 134 -4.61 -1.53 -26.83
#